data_AF-A0A560G5I6-F1
#
_entry.id   AF-A0A560G5I6-F1
#
_cell.length_a   1.000
_cell.length_b   1.000
_cell.length_c   1.000
_cell.angle_alpha   90.00
_cell.angle_beta   90.00
_cell.angle_gamma   90.00
#
_symmetry.space_group_name_H-M   'P 1'
#
loop_
_entity.id
_entity.type
_entity.pdbx_description
1 polymer ?
#
loop_
_entity_poly.entity_id
_entity_poly.type
_entity_poly.pdbx_seq_one_letter_code
_entity_poly.pdbx_strand_id
1 'polypeptide(L)'
;MPRRVTPPPPLGRPGQKTPKRAPARRRKGARISLTRAQLAGIVGLTAIVALLGAYVMGNRHPHKPTVATAPPPSGTGKTSPRLPSAPPVPPLPPSEQHAEAPVTLPPVPPSKTEPPKAEPGKGGAAWRRNAVPSPQMAAPAPGAAHARIVLVIDDLGVDRPRSTRAVALPGPVTTAWLPYAHDLADQTRAAKAAGHELIVHVPMEPVGKADPGPGALTVNLSDEEVQRRLEADLASFDGYVGINNHMGSRFTANEGKLSIVLAELSRRGLMFLDSRTTPDTKGPELATRYRLPLVSRDVFLDDDQSPKAVQAMLAKVEEVARRHGTAVAIGHPHDVTLTALEHWLPTLAAKGFTLVPLTAVIAATPGGT
;
A
#
# COMPACT_ATOMS: atom_id res chain seq x y z
N MET A 1 38.89 0.61 56.26
CA MET A 1 39.71 -0.08 55.24
C MET A 1 39.10 -1.44 54.93
N PRO A 2 38.82 -1.73 53.66
CA PRO A 2 39.01 -3.09 53.14
C PRO A 2 39.89 -3.07 51.88
N ARG A 3 40.92 -3.93 51.87
CA ARG A 3 41.89 -4.09 50.77
C ARG A 3 41.19 -4.74 49.57
N ARG A 4 41.20 -4.06 48.41
CA ARG A 4 40.86 -4.66 47.11
C ARG A 4 41.98 -5.64 46.73
N VAL A 5 41.62 -6.90 46.58
CA VAL A 5 42.48 -7.94 45.98
C VAL A 5 42.26 -7.91 44.46
N THR A 6 43.31 -7.63 43.70
CA THR A 6 43.31 -7.70 42.24
C THR A 6 43.49 -9.16 41.77
N PRO A 7 42.75 -9.63 40.76
CA PRO A 7 42.95 -10.97 40.20
C PRO A 7 44.22 -11.05 39.33
N PRO A 8 44.85 -12.23 39.22
CA PRO A 8 46.05 -12.43 38.41
C PRO A 8 45.73 -12.45 36.90
N PRO A 9 46.72 -12.16 36.04
CA PRO A 9 46.54 -12.15 34.59
C PRO A 9 46.37 -13.56 34.01
N PRO A 10 45.66 -13.72 32.88
CA PRO A 10 45.43 -15.02 32.26
C PRO A 10 46.70 -15.57 31.60
N LEU A 11 46.93 -16.87 31.78
CA LEU A 11 47.98 -17.67 31.17
C LEU A 11 47.82 -17.72 29.64
N GLY A 12 48.91 -17.38 28.93
CA GLY A 12 48.98 -17.38 27.46
C GLY A 12 48.83 -18.79 26.87
N ARG A 13 48.03 -18.90 25.80
CA ARG A 13 47.91 -20.13 25.00
C ARG A 13 49.13 -20.31 24.09
N PRO A 14 49.68 -21.54 23.97
CA PRO A 14 50.80 -21.81 23.07
C PRO A 14 50.36 -21.86 21.60
N GLY A 15 51.06 -21.08 20.78
CA GLY A 15 51.41 -21.32 19.38
C GLY A 15 50.36 -21.91 18.42
N GLN A 16 49.53 -21.05 17.82
CA GLN A 16 48.99 -21.34 16.48
C GLN A 16 49.89 -20.73 15.41
N LYS A 17 50.52 -21.60 14.62
CA LYS A 17 51.26 -21.25 13.40
C LYS A 17 50.29 -20.59 12.42
N THR A 18 50.60 -19.36 12.02
CA THR A 18 49.95 -18.63 10.94
C THR A 18 50.11 -19.40 9.61
N PRO A 19 49.03 -19.64 8.84
CA PRO A 19 49.19 -20.19 7.50
C PRO A 19 49.78 -19.10 6.59
N LYS A 20 50.87 -19.45 5.90
CA LYS A 20 51.49 -18.61 4.85
C LYS A 20 50.44 -18.26 3.80
N ARG A 21 50.18 -16.96 3.60
CA ARG A 21 49.40 -16.44 2.47
C ARG A 21 50.05 -16.87 1.16
N ALA A 22 49.33 -17.62 0.34
CA ALA A 22 49.67 -17.85 -1.06
C ALA A 22 49.58 -16.52 -1.84
N PRO A 23 50.43 -16.28 -2.85
CA PRO A 23 50.41 -15.04 -3.61
C PRO A 23 49.11 -14.94 -4.43
N ALA A 24 48.48 -13.77 -4.40
CA ALA A 24 47.26 -13.46 -5.14
C ALA A 24 47.51 -13.59 -6.65
N ARG A 25 46.90 -14.60 -7.27
CA ARG A 25 46.84 -14.73 -8.73
C ARG A 25 45.96 -13.60 -9.28
N ARG A 26 46.59 -12.62 -9.92
CA ARG A 26 45.97 -11.53 -10.67
C ARG A 26 45.09 -12.13 -11.78
N ARG A 27 43.76 -12.16 -11.58
CA ARG A 27 42.79 -12.54 -12.63
C ARG A 27 42.87 -11.49 -13.74
N LYS A 28 43.49 -11.84 -14.87
CA LYS A 28 43.36 -11.09 -16.12
C LYS A 28 41.89 -11.15 -16.54
N GLY A 29 41.26 -9.99 -16.75
CA GLY A 29 39.89 -9.90 -17.25
C GLY A 29 39.77 -10.65 -18.58
N ALA A 30 38.83 -11.59 -18.67
CA ALA A 30 38.47 -12.21 -19.92
C ALA A 30 37.73 -11.16 -20.76
N ARG A 31 38.40 -10.60 -21.77
CA ARG A 31 37.72 -9.88 -22.85
C ARG A 31 37.01 -10.94 -23.69
N ILE A 32 35.68 -10.98 -23.59
CA ILE A 32 34.85 -11.79 -24.48
C ILE A 32 34.86 -11.09 -25.84
N SER A 33 35.67 -11.57 -26.77
CA SER A 33 35.61 -11.14 -28.17
C SER A 33 34.49 -11.91 -28.88
N LEU A 34 33.36 -11.26 -29.10
CA LEU A 34 32.28 -11.80 -29.92
C LEU A 34 32.75 -11.86 -31.39
N THR A 35 32.60 -13.03 -32.01
CA THR A 35 32.89 -13.20 -33.44
C THR A 35 31.86 -12.43 -34.28
N ARG A 36 32.20 -12.05 -35.53
CA ARG A 36 31.27 -11.35 -36.45
C ARG A 36 29.95 -12.13 -36.65
N ALA A 37 29.98 -13.46 -36.55
CA ALA A 37 28.80 -14.31 -36.60
C ALA A 37 27.88 -14.16 -35.37
N GLN A 38 28.45 -14.00 -34.16
CA GLN A 38 27.67 -13.79 -32.95
C GLN A 38 27.08 -12.38 -32.88
N LEU A 39 27.77 -11.37 -33.42
CA LEU A 39 27.24 -10.02 -33.55
C LEU A 39 26.07 -9.98 -34.56
N ALA A 40 26.18 -10.70 -35.68
CA ALA A 40 25.10 -10.82 -36.66
C ALA A 40 23.86 -11.52 -36.08
N GLY A 41 24.04 -12.54 -35.22
CA GLY A 41 22.94 -13.21 -34.52
C GLY A 41 22.18 -12.30 -33.55
N ILE A 42 22.89 -11.43 -32.81
CA ILE A 42 22.25 -10.48 -31.88
C ILE A 42 21.47 -9.40 -32.65
N VAL A 43 22.04 -8.85 -33.73
CA VAL A 43 21.35 -7.86 -34.58
C VAL A 43 20.12 -8.47 -35.26
N GLY A 44 20.22 -9.70 -35.76
CA GLY A 44 19.10 -10.43 -36.34
C GLY A 44 17.95 -10.65 -35.35
N LEU A 45 18.25 -11.03 -34.10
CA LEU A 45 17.24 -11.24 -33.06
C LEU A 45 16.55 -9.92 -32.67
N THR A 46 17.28 -8.81 -32.59
CA THR A 46 16.68 -7.49 -32.32
C THR A 46 15.78 -7.01 -33.46
N ALA A 47 16.14 -7.29 -34.72
CA ALA A 47 15.31 -6.94 -35.88
C ALA A 47 14.00 -7.75 -35.93
N ILE A 48 14.04 -9.03 -35.56
CA ILE A 48 12.85 -9.89 -35.48
C ILE A 48 11.90 -9.42 -34.37
N VAL A 49 12.43 -9.08 -33.18
CA VAL A 49 11.59 -8.56 -32.07
C VAL A 49 10.97 -7.20 -32.42
N ALA A 50 11.70 -6.33 -33.12
CA ALA A 50 11.18 -5.05 -33.58
C ALA A 50 10.08 -5.22 -34.66
N LEU A 51 10.28 -6.13 -35.62
CA LEU A 51 9.29 -6.45 -36.65
C LEU A 51 8.04 -7.12 -36.05
N LEU A 52 8.20 -7.99 -35.06
CA LEU A 52 7.08 -8.62 -34.36
C LEU A 52 6.30 -7.61 -33.50
N GLY A 53 7.01 -6.66 -32.86
CA GLY A 53 6.39 -5.54 -32.14
C GLY A 53 5.60 -4.60 -33.07
N ALA A 54 6.14 -4.29 -34.26
CA ALA A 54 5.45 -3.50 -35.26
C ALA A 54 4.23 -4.20 -35.86
N TYR A 55 4.30 -5.52 -36.07
CA TYR A 55 3.16 -6.33 -36.56
C TYR A 55 2.02 -6.40 -35.53
N VAL A 56 2.34 -6.58 -34.24
CA VAL A 56 1.35 -6.62 -33.16
C VAL A 56 0.71 -5.24 -32.90
N MET A 57 1.45 -4.15 -33.12
CA MET A 57 0.93 -2.79 -32.98
C MET A 57 0.12 -2.34 -34.21
N GLY A 58 0.47 -2.79 -35.41
CA GLY A 58 -0.19 -2.42 -36.67
C GLY A 58 -1.51 -3.15 -36.95
N ASN A 59 -1.74 -4.33 -36.37
CA ASN A 59 -2.95 -5.13 -36.60
C ASN A 59 -4.12 -4.85 -35.64
N ARG A 60 -4.11 -3.74 -34.90
CA ARG A 60 -5.25 -3.31 -34.09
C ARG A 60 -6.22 -2.48 -34.91
N HIS A 61 -7.11 -3.14 -35.66
CA HIS A 61 -8.29 -2.47 -36.21
C HIS A 61 -9.34 -2.26 -35.11
N PRO A 62 -10.04 -1.11 -35.08
CA PRO A 62 -11.17 -0.90 -34.17
C PRO A 62 -12.34 -1.79 -34.59
N HIS A 63 -12.70 -2.76 -33.76
CA HIS A 63 -13.93 -3.53 -33.93
C HIS A 63 -15.14 -2.63 -33.71
N LYS A 64 -15.92 -2.40 -34.77
CA LYS A 64 -17.32 -1.94 -34.67
C LYS A 64 -18.17 -3.07 -34.06
N PRO A 65 -19.11 -2.78 -33.15
CA PRO A 65 -20.03 -3.80 -32.64
C PRO A 65 -21.03 -4.19 -33.72
N THR A 66 -20.93 -5.44 -34.19
CA THR A 66 -21.95 -6.07 -35.03
C THR A 66 -23.07 -6.61 -34.13
N VAL A 67 -24.28 -6.08 -34.32
CA VAL A 67 -25.52 -6.60 -33.76
C VAL A 67 -25.77 -7.98 -34.36
N ALA A 68 -25.80 -9.02 -33.53
CA ALA A 68 -26.16 -10.36 -33.93
C ALA A 68 -27.70 -10.48 -34.01
N THR A 69 -28.21 -10.74 -35.21
CA THR A 69 -29.58 -11.18 -35.48
C THR A 69 -29.68 -12.69 -35.24
N ALA A 70 -30.56 -13.09 -34.32
CA ALA A 70 -30.95 -14.48 -34.09
C ALA A 70 -32.12 -14.91 -35.01
N PRO A 71 -32.23 -16.19 -35.41
CA PRO A 71 -33.33 -16.70 -36.24
C PRO A 71 -34.61 -16.94 -35.41
N PRO A 72 -35.80 -17.02 -36.06
CA PRO A 72 -37.08 -17.01 -35.36
C PRO A 72 -37.47 -18.41 -34.85
N PRO A 73 -38.17 -18.50 -33.69
CA PRO A 73 -39.00 -19.65 -33.37
C PRO A 73 -40.48 -19.40 -33.69
N SER A 74 -41.11 -20.47 -34.18
CA SER A 74 -42.52 -20.60 -34.50
C SER A 74 -43.42 -20.60 -33.26
N GLY A 75 -44.53 -19.85 -33.32
CA GLY A 75 -45.86 -20.26 -32.88
C GLY A 75 -46.16 -20.51 -31.39
N THR A 76 -46.94 -19.59 -30.82
CA THR A 76 -48.28 -19.77 -30.19
C THR A 76 -48.44 -19.11 -28.82
N GLY A 77 -49.49 -18.29 -28.69
CA GLY A 77 -50.29 -18.25 -27.47
C GLY A 77 -50.20 -17.02 -26.55
N LYS A 78 -51.21 -16.15 -26.73
CA LYS A 78 -51.94 -15.34 -25.73
C LYS A 78 -51.43 -13.92 -25.38
N THR A 79 -52.42 -13.04 -25.46
CA THR A 79 -52.47 -11.58 -25.39
C THR A 79 -52.62 -11.05 -23.96
N SER A 80 -51.98 -9.90 -23.66
CA SER A 80 -52.46 -8.83 -22.75
C SER A 80 -51.56 -7.58 -22.83
N PRO A 81 -52.04 -6.37 -22.47
CA PRO A 81 -51.78 -5.14 -23.24
C PRO A 81 -50.53 -4.33 -22.82
N ARG A 82 -49.98 -3.62 -23.81
CA ARG A 82 -48.83 -2.68 -23.76
C ARG A 82 -49.31 -1.29 -23.33
N LEU A 83 -48.67 -0.68 -22.31
CA LEU A 83 -48.75 0.77 -22.07
C LEU A 83 -47.91 1.54 -23.12
N PRO A 84 -48.35 2.73 -23.57
CA PRO A 84 -47.63 3.50 -24.57
C PRO A 84 -46.32 4.09 -24.03
N SER A 85 -45.22 3.76 -24.71
CA SER A 85 -43.89 4.35 -24.55
C SER A 85 -43.84 5.76 -25.17
N ALA A 86 -43.32 6.72 -24.41
CA ALA A 86 -43.12 8.12 -24.79
C ALA A 86 -42.19 8.30 -26.02
N PRO A 87 -42.30 9.41 -26.79
CA PRO A 87 -41.53 9.63 -28.00
C PRO A 87 -40.03 9.86 -27.71
N PRO A 88 -39.13 9.51 -28.65
CA PRO A 88 -37.69 9.69 -28.48
C PRO A 88 -37.30 11.18 -28.52
N VAL A 89 -36.47 11.58 -27.56
CA VAL A 89 -35.87 12.92 -27.47
C VAL A 89 -34.80 13.08 -28.57
N PRO A 90 -34.79 14.19 -29.33
CA PRO A 90 -33.78 14.42 -30.38
C PRO A 90 -32.38 14.66 -29.79
N PRO A 91 -31.31 14.37 -30.54
CA PRO A 91 -29.94 14.52 -30.07
C PRO A 91 -29.57 15.99 -29.88
N LEU A 92 -28.86 16.28 -28.79
CA LEU A 92 -28.33 17.60 -28.47
C LEU A 92 -27.28 18.05 -29.51
N PRO A 93 -27.23 19.35 -29.86
CA PRO A 93 -26.23 19.87 -30.78
C PRO A 93 -24.82 19.87 -30.16
N PRO A 94 -23.75 19.91 -31.00
CA PRO A 94 -22.37 19.90 -30.52
C PRO A 94 -22.06 21.14 -29.69
N SER A 95 -21.48 20.95 -28.51
CA SER A 95 -21.02 22.05 -27.67
C SER A 95 -19.94 22.87 -28.37
N GLU A 96 -20.21 24.16 -28.56
CA GLU A 96 -19.26 25.15 -29.03
C GLU A 96 -18.06 25.22 -28.09
N GLN A 97 -16.87 25.19 -28.68
CA GLN A 97 -15.59 25.41 -28.01
C GLN A 97 -15.50 26.89 -27.58
N HIS A 98 -15.77 27.17 -26.31
CA HIS A 98 -15.21 28.36 -25.67
C HIS A 98 -13.78 28.04 -25.25
N ALA A 99 -12.82 28.67 -25.92
CA ALA A 99 -11.43 28.72 -25.50
C ALA A 99 -11.34 29.48 -24.18
N GLU A 100 -11.27 28.76 -23.07
CA GLU A 100 -10.89 29.32 -21.77
C GLU A 100 -9.38 29.58 -21.77
N ALA A 101 -8.99 30.84 -21.60
CA ALA A 101 -7.60 31.24 -21.48
C ALA A 101 -6.95 30.56 -20.25
N PRO A 102 -5.65 30.21 -20.29
CA PRO A 102 -4.99 29.56 -19.19
C PRO A 102 -4.90 30.49 -17.98
N VAL A 103 -5.62 30.15 -16.90
CA VAL A 103 -5.42 30.77 -15.59
C VAL A 103 -4.15 30.17 -15.00
N THR A 104 -3.04 30.89 -15.15
CA THR A 104 -1.81 30.63 -14.40
C THR A 104 -2.05 30.96 -12.93
N LEU A 105 -2.20 29.93 -12.09
CA LEU A 105 -2.14 30.10 -10.65
C LEU A 105 -0.74 30.57 -10.26
N PRO A 106 -0.61 31.56 -9.36
CA PRO A 106 0.69 31.99 -8.87
C PRO A 106 1.36 30.84 -8.09
N PRO A 107 2.70 30.71 -8.16
CA PRO A 107 3.42 29.71 -7.38
C PRO A 107 3.26 30.03 -5.88
N VAL A 108 2.73 29.07 -5.13
CA VAL A 108 2.72 29.12 -3.67
C VAL A 108 4.18 28.97 -3.19
N PRO A 109 4.70 29.89 -2.36
CA PRO A 109 6.06 29.79 -1.86
C PRO A 109 6.22 28.52 -1.00
N PRO A 110 7.36 27.82 -1.09
CA PRO A 110 7.63 26.67 -0.24
C PRO A 110 7.60 27.10 1.23
N SER A 111 6.77 26.42 2.02
CA SER A 111 6.77 26.57 3.48
C SER A 111 8.17 26.25 4.01
N LYS A 112 8.84 27.26 4.58
CA LYS A 112 10.25 27.22 5.02
C LYS A 112 10.44 26.62 6.42
N THR A 113 9.49 25.87 6.94
CA THR A 113 9.65 25.20 8.23
C THR A 113 10.47 23.94 8.03
N GLU A 114 11.75 24.01 8.39
CA GLU A 114 12.58 22.83 8.58
C GLU A 114 11.86 21.87 9.55
N PRO A 115 11.77 20.56 9.23
CA PRO A 115 11.09 19.59 10.08
C PRO A 115 11.55 19.71 11.53
N PRO A 116 10.66 19.89 12.52
CA PRO A 116 11.06 19.83 13.90
C PRO A 116 11.73 18.48 14.15
N LYS A 117 12.94 18.50 14.70
CA LYS A 117 13.68 17.29 15.06
C LYS A 117 12.83 16.52 16.07
N ALA A 118 12.24 15.41 15.65
CA ALA A 118 11.49 14.53 16.53
C ALA A 118 12.42 14.10 17.68
N GLU A 119 12.18 14.62 18.88
CA GLU A 119 12.85 14.13 20.07
C GLU A 119 12.09 12.88 20.55
N PRO A 120 12.66 11.68 20.45
CA PRO A 120 12.02 10.51 21.02
C PRO A 120 11.97 10.72 22.53
N GLY A 121 10.77 10.92 23.07
CA GLY A 121 10.52 10.81 24.51
C GLY A 121 11.07 9.48 25.04
N LYS A 122 11.28 9.39 26.35
CA LYS A 122 11.98 8.29 27.06
C LYS A 122 11.47 6.86 26.78
N GLY A 123 10.42 6.66 25.97
CA GLY A 123 9.87 5.37 25.54
C GLY A 123 9.92 5.07 24.02
N GLY A 124 10.79 5.73 23.24
CA GLY A 124 10.95 5.47 21.78
C GLY A 124 9.85 6.07 20.90
N ALA A 125 9.79 5.71 19.61
CA ALA A 125 8.72 6.15 18.70
C ALA A 125 7.38 5.45 19.02
N ALA A 126 6.26 6.17 18.95
CA ALA A 126 4.93 5.63 19.27
C ALA A 126 4.56 4.40 18.42
N TRP A 127 4.90 4.41 17.13
CA TRP A 127 4.65 3.27 16.26
C TRP A 127 5.32 1.98 16.75
N ARG A 128 6.52 2.07 17.35
CA ARG A 128 7.23 0.89 17.90
C ARG A 128 6.61 0.39 19.19
N ARG A 129 6.12 1.29 20.05
CA ARG A 129 5.45 0.91 21.31
C ARG A 129 4.14 0.19 21.06
N ASN A 130 3.43 0.59 20.00
CA ASN A 130 2.12 0.09 19.65
C ASN A 130 2.16 -1.07 18.64
N ALA A 131 3.34 -1.40 18.11
CA ALA A 131 3.53 -2.46 17.13
C ALA A 131 3.10 -3.82 17.67
N VAL A 132 2.41 -4.59 16.84
CA VAL A 132 2.06 -5.98 17.16
C VAL A 132 3.26 -6.88 16.87
N PRO A 133 3.58 -7.87 17.72
CA PRO A 133 4.64 -8.82 17.42
C PRO A 133 4.37 -9.57 16.12
N SER A 134 5.36 -9.62 15.24
CA SER A 134 5.30 -10.50 14.08
C SER A 134 5.34 -11.96 14.55
N PRO A 135 4.50 -12.85 13.99
CA PRO A 135 4.62 -14.28 14.21
C PRO A 135 6.06 -14.72 13.93
N GLN A 136 6.60 -15.55 14.82
CA GLN A 136 7.94 -16.08 14.67
C GLN A 136 7.95 -16.98 13.43
N MET A 137 8.81 -16.67 12.47
CA MET A 137 8.91 -17.43 11.23
C MET A 137 9.33 -18.86 11.55
N ALA A 138 8.56 -19.85 11.05
CA ALA A 138 9.12 -21.19 10.88
C ALA A 138 10.27 -21.10 9.87
N ALA A 139 11.38 -21.77 10.16
CA ALA A 139 12.52 -21.79 9.25
C ALA A 139 12.06 -22.36 7.89
N PRO A 140 12.39 -21.70 6.76
CA PRO A 140 12.06 -22.22 5.45
C PRO A 140 12.55 -23.64 5.26
N ALA A 141 11.80 -24.45 4.51
CA ALA A 141 12.39 -25.58 3.83
C ALA A 141 13.58 -25.08 2.98
N PRO A 142 14.73 -25.78 2.97
CA PRO A 142 15.90 -25.36 2.20
C PRO A 142 15.53 -25.12 0.72
N GLY A 143 15.72 -23.89 0.23
CA GLY A 143 15.44 -23.51 -1.16
C GLY A 143 14.11 -22.79 -1.41
N ALA A 144 13.22 -22.66 -0.42
CA ALA A 144 11.99 -21.87 -0.55
C ALA A 144 12.19 -20.42 -0.12
N ALA A 145 12.11 -19.47 -1.05
CA ALA A 145 12.03 -18.04 -0.71
C ALA A 145 10.73 -17.77 0.06
N HIS A 146 10.85 -17.48 1.36
CA HIS A 146 9.71 -17.09 2.19
C HIS A 146 9.43 -15.60 2.00
N ALA A 147 8.19 -15.29 1.62
CA ALA A 147 7.75 -13.93 1.39
C ALA A 147 6.74 -13.51 2.46
N ARG A 148 6.77 -12.23 2.81
CA ARG A 148 5.88 -11.64 3.81
C ARG A 148 4.68 -10.99 3.12
N ILE A 149 3.51 -11.09 3.73
CA ILE A 149 2.31 -10.41 3.27
C ILE A 149 1.81 -9.56 4.44
N VAL A 150 1.52 -8.29 4.16
CA VAL A 150 0.74 -7.42 5.03
C VAL A 150 -0.65 -7.30 4.44
N LEU A 151 -1.66 -7.50 5.27
CA LEU A 151 -3.05 -7.25 4.92
C LEU A 151 -3.58 -6.11 5.79
N VAL A 152 -4.12 -5.09 5.14
CA VAL A 152 -4.83 -3.98 5.77
C VAL A 152 -6.30 -4.05 5.37
N ILE A 153 -7.20 -3.93 6.34
CA ILE A 153 -8.64 -3.75 6.10
C ILE A 153 -9.03 -2.33 6.49
N ASP A 154 -9.38 -1.53 5.49
CA ASP A 154 -9.82 -0.15 5.60
C ASP A 154 -11.31 -0.05 6.01
N ASP A 155 -11.82 1.16 6.22
CA ASP A 155 -13.23 1.47 6.47
C ASP A 155 -13.91 0.76 7.67
N LEU A 156 -13.15 0.39 8.69
CA LEU A 156 -13.70 -0.22 9.89
C LEU A 156 -14.35 0.81 10.83
N GLY A 157 -15.30 0.33 11.63
CA GLY A 157 -15.95 1.07 12.71
C GLY A 157 -17.41 1.40 12.45
N VAL A 158 -17.74 1.92 11.27
CA VAL A 158 -19.11 2.38 10.94
C VAL A 158 -20.05 1.18 10.78
N ASP A 159 -19.66 0.20 9.97
CA ASP A 159 -20.41 -1.05 9.80
C ASP A 159 -19.93 -2.07 10.85
N ARG A 160 -20.62 -2.13 11.99
CA ARG A 160 -20.22 -3.01 13.11
C ARG A 160 -20.23 -4.49 12.78
N PRO A 161 -21.25 -5.06 12.10
CA PRO A 161 -21.22 -6.46 11.70
C PRO A 161 -19.99 -6.81 10.86
N ARG A 162 -19.68 -5.99 9.86
CA ARG A 162 -18.52 -6.23 9.00
C ARG A 162 -17.19 -5.97 9.70
N SER A 163 -17.13 -4.98 10.59
CA SER A 163 -15.95 -4.74 11.44
C SER A 163 -15.67 -5.91 12.38
N THR A 164 -16.73 -6.48 12.98
CA THR A 164 -16.61 -7.67 13.84
C THR A 164 -16.10 -8.87 13.03
N ARG A 165 -16.60 -9.04 11.80
CA ARG A 165 -16.15 -10.11 10.90
C ARG A 165 -14.69 -9.92 10.46
N ALA A 166 -14.26 -8.68 10.19
CA ALA A 166 -12.86 -8.36 9.90
C ALA A 166 -11.93 -8.66 11.09
N VAL A 167 -12.38 -8.34 12.32
CA VAL A 167 -11.66 -8.64 13.58
C VAL A 167 -11.60 -10.15 13.89
N ALA A 168 -12.45 -10.96 13.26
CA ALA A 168 -12.42 -12.42 13.40
C ALA A 168 -11.45 -13.10 12.41
N LEU A 169 -10.83 -12.35 11.49
CA LEU A 169 -9.87 -12.92 10.53
C LEU A 169 -8.63 -13.48 11.25
N PRO A 170 -8.05 -14.60 10.78
CA PRO A 170 -6.89 -15.19 11.44
C PRO A 170 -5.61 -14.39 11.18
N GLY A 171 -4.79 -14.26 12.22
CA GLY A 171 -3.43 -13.69 12.14
C GLY A 171 -3.36 -12.17 12.27
N PRO A 172 -2.15 -11.59 12.18
CA PRO A 172 -1.93 -10.17 12.45
C PRO A 172 -2.34 -9.28 11.27
N VAL A 173 -3.64 -9.14 11.05
CA VAL A 173 -4.21 -8.13 10.13
C VAL A 173 -4.00 -6.73 10.70
N THR A 174 -3.75 -5.75 9.84
CA THR A 174 -3.79 -4.33 10.21
C THR A 174 -5.21 -3.80 9.97
N THR A 175 -5.80 -3.19 10.96
CA THR A 175 -7.19 -2.71 10.96
C THR A 175 -7.19 -1.19 10.94
N ALA A 176 -7.77 -0.58 9.90
CA ALA A 176 -7.83 0.87 9.76
C ALA A 176 -9.24 1.39 10.07
N TRP A 177 -9.31 2.28 11.03
CA TRP A 177 -10.58 2.70 11.65
C TRP A 177 -10.93 4.13 11.26
N LEU A 178 -12.14 4.34 10.75
CA LEU A 178 -12.66 5.67 10.45
C LEU A 178 -12.87 6.42 11.77
N PRO A 179 -12.25 7.60 11.97
CA PRO A 179 -12.20 8.29 13.26
C PRO A 179 -13.57 8.79 13.75
N TYR A 180 -14.54 8.91 12.84
CA TYR A 180 -15.90 9.34 13.15
C TYR A 180 -16.85 8.19 13.50
N ALA A 181 -16.39 6.94 13.55
CA ALA A 181 -17.21 5.81 13.96
C ALA A 181 -17.52 5.83 15.47
N HIS A 182 -18.67 5.26 15.86
CA HIS A 182 -19.08 5.17 17.26
C HIS A 182 -18.47 3.97 17.98
N ASP A 183 -18.24 4.09 19.29
CA ASP A 183 -17.68 3.07 20.18
C ASP A 183 -16.33 2.51 19.72
N LEU A 184 -15.49 3.34 19.08
CA LEU A 184 -14.17 2.93 18.60
C LEU A 184 -13.29 2.34 19.69
N ALA A 185 -13.36 2.84 20.93
CA ALA A 185 -12.58 2.31 22.04
C ALA A 185 -12.87 0.82 22.32
N ASP A 186 -14.13 0.38 22.18
CA ASP A 186 -14.50 -1.03 22.36
C ASP A 186 -14.07 -1.87 21.17
N GLN A 187 -14.36 -1.39 19.95
CA GLN A 187 -14.05 -2.11 18.72
C GLN A 187 -12.53 -2.31 18.54
N THR A 188 -11.74 -1.27 18.77
CA THR A 188 -10.27 -1.32 18.62
C THR A 188 -9.60 -2.15 19.71
N ARG A 189 -10.14 -2.16 20.94
CA ARG A 189 -9.67 -3.05 22.00
C ARG A 189 -9.91 -4.51 21.66
N ALA A 190 -11.08 -4.83 21.09
CA ALA A 190 -11.39 -6.18 20.61
C ALA A 190 -10.42 -6.60 19.49
N ALA A 191 -10.16 -5.71 18.53
CA ALA A 191 -9.19 -5.95 17.45
C ALA A 191 -7.78 -6.21 17.99
N LYS A 192 -7.31 -5.39 18.95
CA LYS A 192 -6.01 -5.62 19.62
C LYS A 192 -5.97 -6.95 20.37
N ALA A 193 -7.04 -7.29 21.08
CA ALA A 193 -7.13 -8.56 21.81
C ALA A 193 -7.12 -9.77 20.86
N ALA A 194 -7.63 -9.61 19.63
CA ALA A 194 -7.54 -10.61 18.56
C ALA A 194 -6.14 -10.68 17.90
N GLY A 195 -5.20 -9.82 18.29
CA GLY A 195 -3.83 -9.80 17.76
C GLY A 195 -3.66 -8.94 16.51
N HIS A 196 -4.58 -8.01 16.25
CA HIS A 196 -4.49 -7.09 15.12
C HIS A 196 -3.76 -5.79 15.45
N GLU A 197 -3.07 -5.25 14.44
CA GLU A 197 -2.45 -3.93 14.51
C GLU A 197 -3.48 -2.85 14.14
N LEU A 198 -3.38 -1.67 14.73
CA LEU A 198 -4.36 -0.60 14.54
C LEU A 198 -3.73 0.61 13.85
N ILE A 199 -4.45 1.21 12.90
CA ILE A 199 -4.15 2.53 12.33
C ILE A 199 -5.43 3.39 12.27
N VAL A 200 -5.27 4.71 12.26
CA VAL A 200 -6.39 5.64 12.01
C VAL A 200 -6.57 5.79 10.49
N HIS A 201 -7.79 5.64 9.99
CA HIS A 201 -8.13 5.80 8.57
C HIS A 201 -8.65 7.21 8.31
N VAL A 202 -7.75 8.15 8.03
CA VAL A 202 -8.05 9.58 8.04
C VAL A 202 -8.78 10.00 6.76
N PRO A 203 -9.99 10.60 6.84
CA PRO A 203 -10.74 11.07 5.68
C PRO A 203 -10.03 12.23 4.98
N MET A 204 -9.76 12.08 3.69
CA MET A 204 -9.04 13.07 2.90
C MET A 204 -9.70 13.31 1.55
N GLU A 205 -9.64 14.55 1.06
CA GLU A 205 -10.29 14.98 -0.20
C GLU A 205 -9.79 14.18 -1.42
N PRO A 206 -10.70 13.54 -2.18
CA PRO A 206 -10.39 12.93 -3.47
C PRO A 206 -10.48 13.95 -4.61
N VAL A 207 -9.96 13.56 -5.77
CA VAL A 207 -10.38 14.13 -7.04
C VAL A 207 -11.85 13.74 -7.29
N GLY A 208 -12.68 14.70 -7.67
CA GLY A 208 -14.10 14.48 -7.94
C GLY A 208 -15.02 15.04 -6.85
N LYS A 209 -16.19 14.44 -6.70
CA LYS A 209 -17.27 14.92 -5.79
C LYS A 209 -17.61 13.93 -4.67
N ALA A 210 -16.86 12.84 -4.54
CA ALA A 210 -17.10 11.87 -3.48
C ALA A 210 -16.84 12.51 -2.11
N ASP A 211 -17.71 12.23 -1.15
CA ASP A 211 -17.60 12.73 0.23
C ASP A 211 -16.84 11.72 1.09
N PRO A 212 -15.66 12.07 1.64
CA PRO A 212 -14.90 11.19 2.54
C PRO A 212 -15.55 11.03 3.92
N GLY A 213 -16.56 11.85 4.24
CA GLY A 213 -17.25 11.83 5.51
C GLY A 213 -16.79 12.90 6.51
N PRO A 214 -17.31 12.86 7.74
CA PRO A 214 -17.07 13.87 8.75
C PRO A 214 -15.57 14.06 9.06
N GLY A 215 -15.17 15.32 9.26
CA GLY A 215 -13.79 15.64 9.61
C GLY A 215 -12.79 15.62 8.44
N ALA A 216 -13.24 15.38 7.20
CA ALA A 216 -12.35 15.30 6.05
C ALA A 216 -11.37 16.46 5.93
N LEU A 217 -10.10 16.11 5.68
CA LEU A 217 -9.04 17.06 5.37
C LEU A 217 -9.15 17.43 3.89
N THR A 218 -9.34 18.71 3.59
CA THR A 218 -9.45 19.22 2.20
C THR A 218 -8.40 20.28 1.94
N VAL A 219 -8.03 20.45 0.66
CA VAL A 219 -6.95 21.35 0.27
C VAL A 219 -7.31 22.83 0.42
N ASN A 220 -8.61 23.14 0.56
CA ASN A 220 -9.12 24.49 0.73
C ASN A 220 -9.26 24.92 2.20
N LEU A 221 -9.07 24.01 3.16
CA LEU A 221 -9.02 24.37 4.59
C LEU A 221 -7.81 25.25 4.87
N SER A 222 -7.84 26.04 5.94
CA SER A 222 -6.60 26.66 6.46
C SER A 222 -5.67 25.58 7.03
N ASP A 223 -4.40 25.93 7.23
CA ASP A 223 -3.43 24.99 7.78
C ASP A 223 -3.79 24.60 9.23
N GLU A 224 -4.30 25.56 10.00
CA GLU A 224 -4.76 25.37 11.38
C GLU A 224 -5.98 24.44 11.43
N GLU A 225 -6.90 24.56 10.47
CA GLU A 225 -8.08 23.72 10.42
C GLU A 225 -7.75 22.28 9.99
N VAL A 226 -6.77 22.09 9.09
CA VAL A 226 -6.21 20.75 8.80
C VAL A 226 -5.61 20.15 10.06
N GLN A 227 -4.78 20.90 10.78
CA GLN A 227 -4.16 20.43 12.01
C GLN A 227 -5.21 20.07 13.07
N ARG A 228 -6.19 20.96 13.31
CA ARG A 228 -7.26 20.74 14.30
C ARG A 228 -8.07 19.49 14.01
N ARG A 229 -8.44 19.24 12.75
CA ARG A 229 -9.18 18.03 12.33
C ARG A 229 -8.33 16.78 12.50
N LEU A 230 -7.07 16.81 12.05
CA LEU A 230 -6.14 15.70 12.23
C LEU A 230 -5.94 15.36 13.72
N GLU A 231 -5.80 16.36 14.58
CA GLU A 231 -5.68 16.15 16.03
C GLU A 231 -6.94 15.50 16.63
N ALA A 232 -8.12 15.88 16.16
CA ALA A 232 -9.38 15.25 16.56
C ALA A 232 -9.46 13.79 16.08
N ASP A 233 -9.07 13.52 14.83
CA ASP A 233 -9.05 12.15 14.28
C ASP A 233 -8.07 11.26 15.06
N LEU A 234 -6.90 11.78 15.39
CA LEU A 234 -5.87 11.08 16.18
C LEU A 234 -6.26 10.90 17.66
N ALA A 235 -7.26 11.64 18.16
CA ALA A 235 -7.79 11.50 19.51
C ALA A 235 -8.98 10.52 19.59
N SER A 236 -9.43 9.96 18.46
CA SER A 236 -10.62 9.10 18.39
C SER A 236 -10.48 7.76 19.14
N PHE A 237 -9.27 7.21 19.24
CA PHE A 237 -8.93 6.03 20.03
C PHE A 237 -7.42 5.96 20.26
N ASP A 238 -6.95 5.02 21.09
CA ASP A 238 -5.53 4.89 21.43
C ASP A 238 -4.87 3.64 20.85
N GLY A 239 -3.53 3.61 20.89
CA GLY A 239 -2.78 2.38 20.66
C GLY A 239 -2.57 2.02 19.19
N TYR A 240 -2.81 2.95 18.27
CA TYR A 240 -2.47 2.81 16.85
C TYR A 240 -0.99 3.07 16.59
N VAL A 241 -0.47 2.49 15.50
CA VAL A 241 0.93 2.66 15.07
C VAL A 241 1.12 3.86 14.15
N GLY A 242 0.05 4.31 13.49
CA GLY A 242 0.10 5.38 12.52
C GLY A 242 -1.26 5.63 11.89
N ILE A 243 -1.25 6.23 10.70
CA ILE A 243 -2.44 6.47 9.90
C ILE A 243 -2.27 5.95 8.47
N ASN A 244 -3.38 5.74 7.78
CA ASN A 244 -3.45 5.81 6.32
C ASN A 244 -4.51 6.81 5.87
N ASN A 245 -4.56 7.09 4.57
CA ASN A 245 -5.57 7.97 3.98
C ASN A 245 -6.79 7.18 3.49
N HIS A 246 -7.98 7.60 3.92
CA HIS A 246 -9.27 7.25 3.30
C HIS A 246 -9.51 8.19 2.13
N MET A 247 -9.69 7.64 0.93
CA MET A 247 -9.70 8.40 -0.32
C MET A 247 -8.41 9.25 -0.49
N GLY A 248 -8.51 10.58 -0.56
CA GLY A 248 -7.34 11.46 -0.51
C GLY A 248 -6.58 11.69 -1.80
N SER A 249 -7.08 11.26 -2.97
CA SER A 249 -6.34 11.38 -4.23
C SER A 249 -6.00 12.83 -4.63
N ARG A 250 -6.74 13.83 -4.15
CA ARG A 250 -6.42 15.25 -4.32
C ARG A 250 -5.56 15.77 -3.17
N PHE A 251 -5.89 15.39 -1.94
CA PHE A 251 -5.17 15.84 -0.76
C PHE A 251 -3.72 15.35 -0.71
N THR A 252 -3.46 14.06 -0.98
CA THR A 252 -2.11 13.49 -0.92
C THR A 252 -1.21 13.97 -2.05
N ALA A 253 -1.77 14.46 -3.17
CA ALA A 253 -1.02 15.11 -4.24
C ALA A 253 -0.60 16.56 -3.91
N ASN A 254 -1.21 17.18 -2.89
CA ASN A 254 -0.89 18.54 -2.46
C ASN A 254 0.26 18.52 -1.44
N GLU A 255 1.47 18.94 -1.85
CA GLU A 255 2.66 18.92 -1.01
C GLU A 255 2.51 19.74 0.27
N GLY A 256 1.93 20.95 0.17
CA GLY A 256 1.77 21.86 1.31
C GLY A 256 0.84 21.29 2.37
N LYS A 257 -0.30 20.72 1.96
CA LYS A 257 -1.29 20.15 2.87
C LYS A 257 -0.86 18.82 3.46
N LEU A 258 -0.30 17.92 2.65
CA LEU A 258 0.21 16.65 3.16
C LEU A 258 1.40 16.85 4.11
N SER A 259 2.21 17.89 3.91
CA SER A 259 3.32 18.25 4.80
C SER A 259 2.88 18.48 6.25
N ILE A 260 1.74 19.15 6.45
CA ILE A 260 1.19 19.40 7.80
C ILE A 260 0.91 18.08 8.51
N VAL A 261 0.27 17.14 7.80
CA VAL A 261 -0.05 15.82 8.33
C VAL A 261 1.22 15.05 8.70
N LEU A 262 2.18 14.94 7.77
CA LEU A 262 3.38 14.13 8.00
C LEU A 262 4.34 14.75 9.04
N ALA A 263 4.36 16.08 9.15
CA ALA A 263 5.08 16.76 10.23
C ALA A 263 4.50 16.38 11.61
N GLU A 264 3.17 16.36 11.73
CA GLU A 264 2.49 16.00 12.98
C GLU A 264 2.71 14.52 13.33
N LEU A 265 2.65 13.61 12.35
CA LEU A 265 2.97 12.19 12.56
C LEU A 265 4.42 12.00 13.02
N SER A 266 5.37 12.74 12.42
CA SER A 266 6.78 12.68 12.80
C SER A 266 6.98 13.15 14.24
N ARG A 267 6.33 14.25 14.63
CA ARG A 267 6.34 14.78 16.01
C ARG A 267 5.80 13.78 17.02
N ARG A 268 4.74 13.04 16.67
CA ARG A 268 4.14 12.00 17.52
C ARG A 268 4.89 10.67 17.48
N GLY A 269 5.88 10.52 16.61
CA GLY A 269 6.59 9.26 16.38
C GLY A 269 5.70 8.17 15.82
N LEU A 270 4.76 8.53 14.95
CA LEU A 270 3.84 7.63 14.23
C LEU A 270 4.40 7.28 12.85
N MET A 271 3.81 6.29 12.18
CA MET A 271 4.10 5.97 10.78
C MET A 271 2.99 6.47 9.84
N PHE A 272 3.30 6.52 8.53
CA PHE A 272 2.31 6.74 7.49
C PHE A 272 2.25 5.52 6.55
N LEU A 273 1.04 5.02 6.30
CA LEU A 273 0.76 4.12 5.19
C LEU A 273 0.10 4.93 4.07
N ASP A 274 0.79 5.05 2.94
CA ASP A 274 0.23 5.66 1.75
C ASP A 274 -0.64 4.63 1.01
N SER A 275 -1.96 4.84 1.02
CA SER A 275 -2.93 3.99 0.31
C SER A 275 -2.82 4.11 -1.21
N ARG A 276 -1.98 5.03 -1.74
CA ARG A 276 -1.72 5.25 -3.16
C ARG A 276 -2.99 5.41 -4.01
N THR A 277 -3.95 6.19 -3.52
CA THR A 277 -5.20 6.52 -4.24
C THR A 277 -4.97 7.43 -5.45
N THR A 278 -3.75 7.93 -5.61
CA THR A 278 -3.23 8.61 -6.79
C THR A 278 -1.75 8.24 -7.01
N PRO A 279 -1.26 8.15 -8.25
CA PRO A 279 0.17 8.04 -8.51
C PRO A 279 0.95 9.31 -8.11
N ASP A 280 0.28 10.46 -8.02
CA ASP A 280 0.89 11.78 -7.78
C ASP A 280 1.07 12.12 -6.30
N THR A 281 0.81 11.15 -5.41
CA THR A 281 0.98 11.30 -3.96
C THR A 281 2.39 11.79 -3.62
N LYS A 282 2.46 12.77 -2.72
CA LYS A 282 3.71 13.32 -2.18
C LYS A 282 4.22 12.55 -0.97
N GLY A 283 3.51 11.49 -0.55
CA GLY A 283 3.84 10.66 0.60
C GLY A 283 5.30 10.18 0.63
N PRO A 284 5.81 9.51 -0.42
CA PRO A 284 7.20 9.03 -0.47
C PRO A 284 8.27 10.10 -0.30
N GLU A 285 8.12 11.21 -1.02
CA GLU A 285 9.07 12.32 -0.97
C GLU A 285 9.08 12.97 0.40
N LEU A 286 7.89 13.31 0.92
CA LEU A 286 7.76 14.00 2.19
C LEU A 286 8.13 13.11 3.38
N ALA A 287 7.84 11.80 3.34
CA ALA A 287 8.26 10.89 4.40
C ALA A 287 9.79 10.86 4.54
N THR A 288 10.53 10.94 3.44
CA THR A 288 12.00 11.08 3.47
C THR A 288 12.40 12.40 4.12
N ARG A 289 11.76 13.51 3.75
CA ARG A 289 12.00 14.85 4.32
C ARG A 289 11.76 14.88 5.84
N TYR A 290 10.67 14.30 6.31
CA TYR A 290 10.28 14.27 7.73
C TYR A 290 10.90 13.11 8.52
N ARG A 291 11.72 12.27 7.88
CA ARG A 291 12.29 11.02 8.46
C ARG A 291 11.22 10.12 9.07
N LEU A 292 10.06 10.08 8.42
CA LEU A 292 8.88 9.35 8.84
C LEU A 292 8.94 7.91 8.29
N PRO A 293 8.66 6.88 9.10
CA PRO A 293 8.44 5.54 8.59
C PRO A 293 7.25 5.53 7.62
N LEU A 294 7.50 5.08 6.39
CA LEU A 294 6.50 4.99 5.35
C LEU A 294 6.39 3.55 4.86
N VAL A 295 5.16 3.11 4.67
CA VAL A 295 4.83 1.95 3.84
C VAL A 295 3.88 2.42 2.74
N SER A 296 3.94 1.82 1.56
CA SER A 296 3.00 2.09 0.49
C SER A 296 2.30 0.81 0.08
N ARG A 297 1.03 0.92 -0.31
CA ARG A 297 0.27 -0.21 -0.84
C ARG A 297 0.88 -0.72 -2.15
N ASP A 298 0.94 -2.04 -2.30
CA ASP A 298 1.27 -2.70 -3.56
C ASP A 298 0.02 -3.14 -4.35
N VAL A 299 -0.98 -3.70 -3.65
CA VAL A 299 -2.18 -4.27 -4.27
C VAL A 299 -3.43 -3.76 -3.57
N PHE A 300 -4.42 -3.35 -4.36
CA PHE A 300 -5.77 -3.04 -3.88
C PHE A 300 -6.69 -4.20 -4.22
N LEU A 301 -7.41 -4.73 -3.24
CA LEU A 301 -8.06 -6.04 -3.38
C LEU A 301 -9.40 -6.00 -4.10
N ASP A 302 -10.16 -4.91 -3.93
CA ASP A 302 -11.61 -4.92 -4.16
C ASP A 302 -12.16 -3.64 -4.82
N ASP A 303 -11.38 -3.05 -5.73
CA ASP A 303 -11.89 -2.03 -6.66
C ASP A 303 -13.08 -2.55 -7.48
N ASP A 304 -12.99 -3.80 -7.91
CA ASP A 304 -14.09 -4.60 -8.45
C ASP A 304 -14.51 -5.62 -7.39
N GLN A 305 -15.74 -5.47 -6.89
CA GLN A 305 -16.32 -6.28 -5.82
C GLN A 305 -16.93 -7.60 -6.32
N SER A 306 -16.52 -8.10 -7.49
CA SER A 306 -16.87 -9.45 -7.92
C SER A 306 -15.94 -10.50 -7.29
N PRO A 307 -16.45 -11.70 -6.93
CA PRO A 307 -15.61 -12.75 -6.36
C PRO A 307 -14.39 -13.10 -7.23
N LYS A 308 -14.56 -13.06 -8.55
CA LYS A 308 -13.48 -13.35 -9.50
C LYS A 308 -12.39 -12.28 -9.48
N ALA A 309 -12.75 -11.00 -9.41
CA ALA A 309 -11.78 -9.92 -9.37
C ALA A 309 -10.98 -9.93 -8.07
N VAL A 310 -11.66 -10.10 -6.92
CA VAL A 310 -10.99 -10.22 -5.61
C VAL A 310 -10.02 -11.41 -5.59
N GLN A 311 -10.43 -12.58 -6.09
CA GLN A 311 -9.53 -13.75 -6.19
C GLN A 311 -8.31 -13.47 -7.08
N ALA A 312 -8.49 -12.75 -8.20
CA ALA A 312 -7.39 -12.35 -9.06
C ALA A 312 -6.42 -11.39 -8.34
N MET A 313 -6.93 -10.46 -7.53
CA MET A 313 -6.09 -9.57 -6.73
C MET A 313 -5.37 -10.31 -5.61
N LEU A 314 -5.98 -11.28 -4.94
CA LEU A 314 -5.29 -12.13 -3.96
C LEU A 314 -4.15 -12.94 -4.61
N ALA A 315 -4.35 -13.47 -5.82
CA ALA A 315 -3.28 -14.09 -6.59
C ALA A 315 -2.18 -13.08 -6.95
N LYS A 316 -2.55 -11.82 -7.23
CA LYS A 316 -1.59 -10.73 -7.46
C LYS A 316 -0.75 -10.42 -6.23
N VAL A 317 -1.33 -10.42 -5.03
CA VAL A 317 -0.60 -10.27 -3.76
C VAL A 317 0.49 -11.33 -3.64
N GLU A 318 0.13 -12.60 -3.89
CA GLU A 318 1.09 -13.70 -3.86
C GLU A 318 2.23 -13.51 -4.88
N GLU A 319 1.91 -13.05 -6.09
CA GLU A 319 2.90 -12.78 -7.14
C GLU A 319 3.87 -11.67 -6.73
N VAL A 320 3.36 -10.55 -6.22
CA VAL A 320 4.16 -9.41 -5.73
C VAL A 320 5.05 -9.87 -4.58
N ALA A 321 4.49 -10.62 -3.62
CA ALA A 321 5.23 -11.12 -2.47
C ALA A 321 6.38 -12.04 -2.89
N ARG A 322 6.16 -12.98 -3.82
CA ARG A 322 7.23 -13.85 -4.34
C ARG A 322 8.33 -13.06 -5.05
N ARG A 323 7.95 -12.02 -5.79
CA ARG A 323 8.88 -11.21 -6.59
C ARG A 323 9.74 -10.28 -5.74
N HIS A 324 9.15 -9.65 -4.73
CA HIS A 324 9.78 -8.58 -3.94
C HIS A 324 10.14 -9.01 -2.51
N GLY A 325 9.78 -10.22 -2.10
CA GLY A 325 9.91 -10.73 -0.74
C GLY A 325 8.85 -10.18 0.23
N THR A 326 8.07 -9.18 -0.18
CA THR A 326 7.00 -8.57 0.61
C THR A 326 5.88 -8.06 -0.31
N ALA A 327 4.63 -8.14 0.12
CA ALA A 327 3.51 -7.42 -0.51
C ALA A 327 2.61 -6.79 0.56
N VAL A 328 2.16 -5.57 0.31
CA VAL A 328 1.19 -4.83 1.13
C VAL A 328 -0.13 -4.75 0.36
N ALA A 329 -1.12 -5.47 0.87
CA ALA A 329 -2.47 -5.50 0.31
C ALA A 329 -3.42 -4.66 1.18
N ILE A 330 -4.27 -3.86 0.54
CA ILE A 330 -5.38 -3.17 1.20
C ILE A 330 -6.68 -3.62 0.57
N GLY A 331 -7.67 -3.93 1.40
CA GLY A 331 -9.06 -4.12 0.99
C GLY A 331 -10.02 -3.51 2.00
N HIS A 332 -11.31 -3.66 1.74
CA HIS A 332 -12.41 -3.12 2.53
C HIS A 332 -13.25 -4.28 3.07
N PRO A 333 -14.10 -4.05 4.08
CA PRO A 333 -14.80 -5.13 4.74
C PRO A 333 -16.04 -5.55 3.95
N HIS A 334 -16.04 -5.43 2.62
CA HIS A 334 -17.10 -5.93 1.76
C HIS A 334 -17.29 -7.44 1.95
N ASP A 335 -18.54 -7.92 1.86
CA ASP A 335 -18.84 -9.32 2.17
C ASP A 335 -18.09 -10.30 1.25
N VAL A 336 -17.91 -9.91 -0.02
CA VAL A 336 -17.11 -10.65 -0.99
C VAL A 336 -15.63 -10.72 -0.61
N THR A 337 -15.06 -9.62 -0.14
CA THR A 337 -13.66 -9.51 0.27
C THR A 337 -13.41 -10.34 1.52
N LEU A 338 -14.24 -10.15 2.56
CA LEU A 338 -14.14 -10.90 3.80
C LEU A 338 -14.30 -12.42 3.57
N THR A 339 -15.26 -12.82 2.72
CA THR A 339 -15.43 -14.24 2.36
C THR A 339 -14.19 -14.78 1.66
N ALA A 340 -13.61 -14.05 0.71
CA ALA A 340 -12.40 -14.49 0.04
C ALA A 340 -11.20 -14.60 1.01
N LEU A 341 -11.06 -13.66 1.94
CA LEU A 341 -9.99 -13.63 2.93
C LEU A 341 -10.08 -14.77 3.94
N GLU A 342 -11.29 -15.11 4.42
CA GLU A 342 -11.54 -16.24 5.32
C GLU A 342 -11.04 -17.57 4.73
N HIS A 343 -11.15 -17.75 3.41
CA HIS A 343 -10.65 -18.94 2.71
C HIS A 343 -9.17 -18.83 2.35
N TRP A 344 -8.67 -17.63 2.04
CA TRP A 344 -7.31 -17.43 1.54
C TRP A 344 -6.25 -17.41 2.64
N LEU A 345 -6.52 -16.72 3.76
CA LEU A 345 -5.55 -16.55 4.85
C LEU A 345 -5.02 -17.88 5.42
N PRO A 346 -5.85 -18.92 5.66
CA PRO A 346 -5.37 -20.23 6.12
C PRO A 346 -4.41 -20.94 5.14
N THR A 347 -4.42 -20.57 3.86
CA THR A 347 -3.58 -21.20 2.83
C THR A 347 -2.17 -20.64 2.75
N LEU A 348 -1.91 -19.48 3.37
CA LEU A 348 -0.67 -18.72 3.19
C LEU A 348 0.58 -19.51 3.59
N ALA A 349 0.56 -20.14 4.76
CA ALA A 349 1.71 -20.89 5.28
C ALA A 349 2.09 -22.06 4.36
N ALA A 350 1.10 -22.82 3.88
CA ALA A 350 1.32 -23.93 2.94
C ALA A 350 1.87 -23.45 1.59
N LYS A 351 1.61 -22.20 1.21
CA LYS A 351 2.12 -21.55 -0.01
C LYS A 351 3.47 -20.85 0.18
N GLY A 352 4.07 -20.91 1.37
CA GLY A 352 5.37 -20.28 1.67
C GLY A 352 5.29 -18.79 2.01
N PHE A 353 4.11 -18.31 2.44
CA PHE A 353 3.91 -16.93 2.86
C PHE A 353 3.73 -16.82 4.38
N THR A 354 4.20 -15.71 4.94
CA THR A 354 3.93 -15.33 6.33
C THR A 354 3.11 -14.06 6.36
N LEU A 355 1.92 -14.10 6.98
CA LEU A 355 1.16 -12.90 7.29
C LEU A 355 1.86 -12.18 8.46
N VAL A 356 2.17 -10.90 8.27
CA VAL A 356 2.86 -10.06 9.26
C VAL A 356 2.12 -8.73 9.44
N PRO A 357 2.22 -8.09 10.62
CA PRO A 357 1.66 -6.75 10.82
C PRO A 357 2.38 -5.72 9.94
N LEU A 358 1.73 -4.59 9.68
CA LEU A 358 2.24 -3.52 8.82
C LEU A 358 3.61 -3.01 9.30
N THR A 359 3.82 -2.86 10.60
CA THR A 359 5.10 -2.39 11.15
C THR A 359 6.28 -3.34 10.90
N ALA A 360 6.03 -4.62 10.65
CA ALA A 360 7.09 -5.61 10.41
C ALA A 360 7.82 -5.42 9.07
N VAL A 361 7.25 -4.65 8.14
CA VAL A 361 7.85 -4.38 6.82
C VAL A 361 8.51 -3.02 6.74
N ILE A 362 8.46 -2.22 7.80
CA ILE A 362 9.23 -0.97 7.90
C ILE A 362 10.72 -1.32 7.91
N ALA A 363 11.46 -0.84 6.92
CA ALA A 363 12.91 -0.99 6.91
C ALA A 363 13.52 -0.31 8.13
N ALA A 364 14.51 -0.94 8.76
CA ALA A 364 15.32 -0.27 9.76
C ALA A 364 15.98 0.95 9.10
N THR A 365 15.65 2.16 9.57
CA THR A 365 16.27 3.38 9.07
C THR A 365 17.79 3.27 9.24
N PRO A 366 18.59 3.37 8.17
CA PRO A 366 20.04 3.43 8.31
C PRO A 366 20.39 4.74 9.04
N GLY A 367 20.95 4.66 10.25
CA GLY A 367 21.48 5.85 10.94
C GLY A 367 21.19 6.00 12.43
N GLY A 368 20.66 4.98 13.11
CA GLY A 368 20.50 4.98 14.57
C GLY A 368 21.50 4.07 15.26
N THR A 369 22.78 4.43 15.28
CA THR A 369 23.80 3.87 16.19
C THR A 369 24.63 4.99 16.77
#